data_AF-A0A2V3HN87-F1
#
_entry.id   AF-A0A2V3HN87-F1
#
_cell.length_a   1.000
_cell.length_b   1.000
_cell.length_c   1.000
_cell.angle_alpha   90.00
_cell.angle_beta   90.00
_cell.angle_gamma   90.00
#
_symmetry.space_group_name_H-M   'P 1'
#
loop_
_entity.id
_entity.type
_entity.pdbx_description
1 polymer ?
#
loop_
_entity_poly.entity_id
_entity_poly.type
_entity_poly.pdbx_seq_one_letter_code
_entity_poly.pdbx_strand_id
1 'polypeptide(L)'
;MATEGGPQRLLSAAAERGSLRVQLGVRECVRCGRPSPLLNCHHRLVPDEPATCGGRTVQKQQRRSSRWRRRGEYQSLPLPQMLESVREGLGLDRLPKKVKCVKGLISAACTPEPLEKGVLRARHGLPVFRDGTIRFDMSDVPVTHFRPCEIGTSWKRLKELGYPHDIDGEPLTSDGQLLELYPQDMIPSRNSTEHLIAICAFIDDLLTRFYGLDPFYSVETESDLVGQLAIGLAPHTSGGVLCRIIGFTNASAGYAHTLFHAAKRRNCDGDEDSIMLLLDGLLNFSRDILPANRGGRMDAPLVLTTRLNPTELDKEALNVDCAWFYDRRFFEATLTQPHPEELEDSMDYADRRIGSIGAVRGYGFTHGLDALDAGPKNSAYKILETMVDKMNAQLELGARLRSVVASLVVEGHFFPDMRGNLIAFTRQKVRCGRCGYSYRRLPLAGKCIRRRRGGRKAGLWGRSSGQDLCGGNLIMTVSEGAVRKYVKVAQHVMDTYDTSEYTQQKYLWLAETLDGLFANERIKVYTLDDFV
;
A
#
# COMPACT_ATOMS: atom_id res chain seq x y z
N MET A 1 -20.36 5.76 -0.28
CA MET A 1 -20.66 6.88 0.63
C MET A 1 -20.77 8.26 -0.02
N ALA A 2 -20.42 8.43 -1.30
CA ALA A 2 -20.48 9.70 -2.00
C ALA A 2 -19.88 10.87 -1.16
N THR A 3 -20.66 11.91 -0.88
CA THR A 3 -20.31 13.05 -0.03
C THR A 3 -21.01 13.03 1.33
N GLU A 4 -21.77 11.98 1.64
CA GLU A 4 -22.68 11.96 2.78
C GLU A 4 -22.00 11.58 4.10
N GLY A 5 -21.00 10.70 4.08
CA GLY A 5 -20.19 10.35 5.25
C GLY A 5 -19.11 11.37 5.65
N GLY A 6 -19.21 12.62 5.21
CA GLY A 6 -18.20 13.66 5.47
C GLY A 6 -16.85 13.41 4.78
N PRO A 7 -15.79 14.15 5.16
CA PRO A 7 -14.46 14.02 4.55
C PRO A 7 -13.83 12.64 4.80
N GLN A 8 -14.11 12.04 5.96
CA GLN A 8 -13.61 10.72 6.35
C GLN A 8 -14.43 9.56 5.80
N ARG A 9 -15.59 9.84 5.17
CA ARG A 9 -16.48 8.84 4.54
C ARG A 9 -16.97 7.78 5.54
N LEU A 10 -17.40 8.23 6.72
CA LEU A 10 -17.88 7.37 7.80
C LEU A 10 -19.32 6.90 7.54
N LEU A 11 -19.56 5.62 7.82
CA LEU A 11 -20.87 4.96 7.73
C LEU A 11 -21.87 5.50 8.76
N SER A 12 -21.41 5.76 9.99
CA SER A 12 -22.20 6.34 11.08
C SER A 12 -22.76 7.71 10.71
N ALA A 13 -21.91 8.62 10.23
CA ALA A 13 -22.30 9.95 9.77
C ALA A 13 -23.27 9.92 8.56
N ALA A 14 -23.20 8.88 7.73
CA ALA A 14 -24.14 8.69 6.64
C ALA A 14 -25.49 8.14 7.14
N ALA A 15 -25.48 7.27 8.16
CA ALA A 15 -26.69 6.70 8.76
C ALA A 15 -27.56 7.77 9.44
N GLU A 16 -26.96 8.76 10.11
CA GLU A 16 -27.68 9.89 10.72
C GLU A 16 -28.52 10.69 9.71
N ARG A 17 -28.19 10.63 8.42
CA ARG A 17 -28.93 11.32 7.35
C ARG A 17 -30.11 10.49 6.80
N GLY A 18 -30.32 9.27 7.31
CA GLY A 18 -31.43 8.39 6.96
C GLY A 18 -31.25 7.63 5.65
N SER A 19 -31.32 8.31 4.50
CA SER A 19 -31.29 7.66 3.18
C SER A 19 -30.03 7.99 2.40
N LEU A 20 -29.28 6.96 2.01
CA LEU A 20 -28.06 7.11 1.19
C LEU A 20 -28.39 6.93 -0.29
N ARG A 21 -28.17 7.98 -1.10
CA ARG A 21 -28.30 7.89 -2.57
C ARG A 21 -26.96 7.60 -3.24
N VAL A 22 -26.78 6.38 -3.74
CA VAL A 22 -25.51 5.91 -4.32
C VAL A 22 -25.72 5.09 -5.60
N GLN A 23 -24.68 5.06 -6.44
CA GLN A 23 -24.68 4.24 -7.65
C GLN A 23 -24.29 2.80 -7.33
N LEU A 24 -25.22 1.86 -7.48
CA LEU A 24 -25.06 0.43 -7.18
C LEU A 24 -25.65 -0.43 -8.30
N GLY A 25 -25.17 -1.66 -8.42
CA GLY A 25 -25.73 -2.66 -9.34
C GLY A 25 -27.19 -2.99 -9.02
N VAL A 26 -28.00 -3.21 -10.05
CA VAL A 26 -29.42 -3.61 -9.88
C VAL A 26 -29.48 -5.12 -9.67
N ARG A 27 -29.99 -5.54 -8.51
CA ARG A 27 -30.17 -6.95 -8.15
C ARG A 27 -31.53 -7.15 -7.49
N GLU A 28 -32.04 -8.37 -7.57
CA GLU A 28 -33.36 -8.76 -7.09
C GLU A 28 -33.22 -9.98 -6.17
N CYS A 29 -33.89 -9.98 -5.03
CA CYS A 29 -33.87 -11.11 -4.10
C CYS A 29 -34.71 -12.26 -4.64
N VAL A 30 -34.15 -13.47 -4.69
CA VAL A 30 -34.88 -14.66 -5.15
C VAL A 30 -35.99 -15.08 -4.18
N ARG A 31 -35.84 -14.77 -2.89
CA ARG A 31 -36.81 -15.16 -1.83
C ARG A 31 -38.00 -14.21 -1.72
N CYS A 32 -37.77 -12.88 -1.75
CA CYS A 32 -38.85 -11.90 -1.58
C CYS A 32 -39.22 -11.12 -2.86
N GLY A 33 -38.52 -11.31 -3.98
CA GLY A 33 -38.77 -10.61 -5.25
C GLY A 33 -38.47 -9.09 -5.22
N ARG A 34 -38.05 -8.54 -4.07
CA ARG A 34 -37.80 -7.10 -3.95
C ARG A 34 -36.40 -6.72 -4.47
N PRO A 35 -36.24 -5.52 -5.06
CA PRO A 35 -34.93 -5.04 -5.52
C PRO A 35 -34.02 -4.73 -4.32
N SER A 36 -32.85 -5.36 -4.27
CA SER A 36 -31.87 -5.16 -3.20
C SER A 36 -30.47 -5.15 -3.80
N PRO A 37 -29.70 -4.06 -3.74
CA PRO A 37 -28.41 -3.96 -4.42
C PRO A 37 -27.27 -4.74 -3.74
N LEU A 38 -27.53 -5.34 -2.58
CA LEU A 38 -26.58 -6.10 -1.77
C LEU A 38 -26.64 -7.59 -2.15
N LEU A 39 -25.61 -8.37 -1.83
CA LEU A 39 -25.57 -9.80 -2.12
C LEU A 39 -26.62 -10.59 -1.31
N ASN A 40 -26.79 -10.21 -0.04
CA ASN A 40 -27.80 -10.74 0.85
C ASN A 40 -28.93 -9.72 1.02
N CYS A 41 -30.17 -10.21 1.06
CA CYS A 41 -31.32 -9.33 1.19
C CYS A 41 -31.55 -8.92 2.65
N HIS A 42 -31.37 -7.62 2.93
CA HIS A 42 -31.65 -7.02 4.24
C HIS A 42 -33.08 -6.50 4.41
N HIS A 43 -33.99 -6.85 3.50
CA HIS A 43 -35.39 -6.48 3.69
C HIS A 43 -35.98 -7.25 4.86
N ARG A 44 -36.62 -6.55 5.78
CA ARG A 44 -37.43 -7.17 6.82
C ARG A 44 -38.69 -7.77 6.19
N LEU A 45 -38.99 -9.02 6.54
CA LEU A 45 -40.24 -9.68 6.12
C LEU A 45 -41.43 -9.08 6.87
N VAL A 46 -41.23 -8.75 8.16
CA VAL A 46 -42.15 -8.03 9.03
C VAL A 46 -41.48 -6.71 9.45
N PRO A 47 -42.09 -5.53 9.24
CA PRO A 47 -41.43 -4.23 9.46
C PRO A 47 -40.85 -4.02 10.87
N ASP A 48 -41.55 -4.54 11.88
CA ASP A 48 -41.24 -4.37 13.31
C ASP A 48 -40.36 -5.48 13.87
N GLU A 49 -40.12 -6.56 13.12
CA GLU A 49 -39.17 -7.60 13.51
C GLU A 49 -37.83 -7.38 12.82
N PRO A 50 -36.71 -7.57 13.52
CA PRO A 50 -35.39 -7.43 12.91
C PRO A 50 -35.04 -8.56 11.94
N ALA A 51 -35.84 -9.62 11.88
CA ALA A 51 -35.65 -10.76 11.00
C ALA A 51 -35.63 -10.32 9.53
N THR A 52 -34.46 -10.44 8.91
CA THR A 52 -34.28 -10.13 7.49
C THR A 52 -34.59 -11.32 6.60
N CYS A 53 -34.90 -11.03 5.35
CA CYS A 53 -35.14 -12.02 4.32
C CYS A 53 -33.93 -12.96 4.14
N GLY A 54 -32.70 -12.46 4.24
CA GLY A 54 -31.47 -13.25 4.11
C GLY A 54 -31.28 -13.93 2.74
N GLY A 55 -32.24 -13.77 1.81
CA GLY A 55 -32.24 -14.46 0.54
C GLY A 55 -31.17 -13.91 -0.40
N ARG A 56 -30.53 -14.82 -1.14
CA ARG A 56 -29.57 -14.48 -2.19
C ARG A 56 -30.19 -13.55 -3.23
N THR A 57 -29.46 -12.51 -3.62
CA THR A 57 -29.86 -11.64 -4.72
C THR A 57 -29.15 -12.02 -6.01
N VAL A 58 -29.83 -11.90 -7.14
CA VAL A 58 -29.29 -12.15 -8.48
C VAL A 58 -29.27 -10.85 -9.27
N GLN A 59 -28.23 -10.68 -10.09
CA GLN A 59 -28.12 -9.51 -10.95
C GLN A 59 -29.20 -9.57 -12.04
N LYS A 60 -30.00 -8.50 -12.16
CA LYS A 60 -31.00 -8.43 -13.22
C LYS A 60 -30.29 -8.16 -14.54
N GLN A 61 -30.54 -8.99 -15.57
CA GLN A 61 -30.06 -8.70 -16.92
C GLN A 61 -30.72 -7.40 -17.40
N GLN A 62 -29.94 -6.33 -17.52
CA GLN A 62 -30.43 -5.09 -18.10
C GLN A 62 -30.66 -5.30 -19.60
N ARG A 63 -31.88 -5.03 -20.07
CA ARG A 63 -32.28 -5.13 -21.49
C ARG A 63 -31.53 -4.17 -22.43
N ARG A 64 -30.75 -3.22 -21.89
CA ARG A 64 -29.99 -2.24 -22.68
C ARG A 64 -28.52 -2.62 -22.72
N SER A 65 -27.96 -2.73 -23.93
CA SER A 65 -26.51 -2.73 -24.14
C SER A 65 -25.95 -1.38 -23.68
N SER A 66 -25.60 -1.29 -22.40
CA SER A 66 -24.90 -0.15 -21.85
C SER A 66 -23.54 -0.04 -22.55
N ARG A 67 -23.33 0.99 -23.39
CA ARG A 67 -21.99 1.39 -23.88
C ARG A 67 -21.04 1.81 -22.73
N TRP A 68 -21.55 1.92 -21.50
CA TRP A 68 -20.79 2.32 -20.32
C TRP A 68 -20.13 1.12 -19.64
N ARG A 69 -18.86 1.28 -19.26
CA ARG A 69 -18.07 0.24 -18.56
C ARG A 69 -18.59 -0.10 -17.16
N ARG A 70 -19.46 0.73 -16.58
CA ARG A 70 -20.05 0.56 -15.25
C ARG A 70 -21.57 0.50 -15.36
N ARG A 71 -22.17 -0.54 -14.78
CA ARG A 71 -23.61 -0.87 -14.90
C ARG A 71 -24.47 -0.40 -13.72
N GLY A 72 -23.90 0.35 -12.79
CA GLY A 72 -24.62 0.81 -11.60
C GLY A 72 -25.66 1.89 -11.90
N GLU A 73 -26.79 1.84 -11.21
CA GLU A 73 -27.85 2.84 -11.22
C GLU A 73 -27.93 3.53 -9.85
N TYR A 74 -28.43 4.77 -9.80
CA TYR A 74 -28.60 5.48 -8.52
C TYR A 74 -29.79 4.90 -7.76
N GLN A 75 -29.50 4.28 -6.62
CA GLN A 75 -30.48 3.68 -5.71
C GLN A 75 -30.43 4.38 -4.35
N SER A 76 -31.57 4.42 -3.66
CA SER A 76 -31.67 4.96 -2.29
C SER A 76 -31.68 3.80 -1.30
N LEU A 77 -30.80 3.85 -0.30
CA LEU A 77 -30.66 2.81 0.72
C LEU A 77 -31.05 3.33 2.10
N PRO A 78 -31.92 2.62 2.85
CA PRO A 78 -32.22 2.92 4.25
C PRO A 78 -31.08 2.39 5.14
N LEU A 79 -30.03 3.19 5.33
CA LEU A 79 -28.85 2.78 6.10
C LEU A 79 -29.15 2.40 7.55
N PRO A 80 -29.95 3.16 8.33
CA PRO A 80 -30.20 2.83 9.74
C PRO A 80 -30.78 1.43 9.94
N GLN A 81 -31.83 1.08 9.17
CA GLN A 81 -32.49 -0.22 9.25
C GLN A 81 -31.54 -1.36 8.86
N MET A 82 -30.72 -1.15 7.83
CA MET A 82 -29.73 -2.13 7.41
C MET A 82 -28.65 -2.33 8.46
N LEU A 83 -28.15 -1.26 9.06
CA LEU A 83 -27.12 -1.34 10.10
C LEU A 83 -27.61 -2.04 11.36
N GLU A 84 -28.86 -1.81 11.75
CA GLU A 84 -29.51 -2.53 12.84
C GLU A 84 -29.59 -4.04 12.53
N SER A 85 -29.97 -4.41 11.30
CA SER A 85 -29.99 -5.82 10.90
C SER A 85 -28.60 -6.47 10.91
N VAL A 86 -27.57 -5.72 10.52
CA VAL A 86 -26.17 -6.20 10.52
C VAL A 86 -25.65 -6.37 11.95
N ARG A 87 -26.00 -5.44 12.84
CA ARG A 87 -25.65 -5.51 14.27
C ARG A 87 -26.18 -6.80 14.90
N GLU A 88 -27.45 -7.11 14.65
CA GLU A 88 -28.10 -8.28 15.22
C GLU A 88 -27.69 -9.58 14.55
N GLY A 89 -27.57 -9.59 13.21
CA GLY A 89 -27.09 -10.77 12.47
C GLY A 89 -25.67 -11.19 12.87
N LEU A 90 -24.83 -10.25 13.26
CA LEU A 90 -23.47 -10.53 13.77
C LEU A 90 -23.40 -10.77 15.28
N GLY A 91 -24.51 -10.65 16.01
CA GLY A 91 -24.54 -10.76 17.47
C GLY A 91 -23.63 -9.73 18.16
N LEU A 92 -23.70 -8.46 17.73
CA LEU A 92 -22.89 -7.36 18.28
C LEU A 92 -23.74 -6.43 19.17
N ASP A 93 -23.22 -6.06 20.33
CA ASP A 93 -23.91 -5.11 21.22
C ASP A 93 -23.95 -3.70 20.61
N ARG A 94 -22.83 -3.27 20.03
CA ARG A 94 -22.65 -1.94 19.44
C ARG A 94 -21.84 -2.00 18.15
N LEU A 95 -22.22 -1.16 17.21
CA LEU A 95 -21.46 -0.99 15.97
C LEU A 95 -20.18 -0.14 16.22
N PRO A 96 -19.06 -0.45 15.54
CA PRO A 96 -17.87 0.38 15.58
C PRO A 96 -18.16 1.82 15.14
N LYS A 97 -17.66 2.81 15.89
CA LYS A 97 -17.89 4.23 15.59
C LYS A 97 -17.28 4.66 14.23
N LYS A 98 -16.19 4.02 13.81
CA LYS A 98 -15.35 4.41 12.67
C LYS A 98 -15.33 3.37 11.56
N VAL A 99 -16.47 3.08 10.92
CA VAL A 99 -16.47 2.29 9.68
C VAL A 99 -16.27 3.22 8.48
N LYS A 100 -15.08 3.18 7.87
CA LYS A 100 -14.74 3.96 6.68
C LYS A 100 -15.17 3.20 5.43
N CYS A 101 -15.78 3.91 4.48
CA CYS A 101 -16.21 3.31 3.21
C CYS A 101 -15.64 4.04 1.99
N VAL A 102 -15.78 3.40 0.83
CA VAL A 102 -15.38 4.01 -0.44
C VAL A 102 -16.33 5.13 -0.89
N LYS A 103 -15.79 6.11 -1.64
CA LYS A 103 -16.57 7.22 -2.19
C LYS A 103 -17.61 6.71 -3.19
N GLY A 104 -17.24 5.80 -4.06
CA GLY A 104 -18.13 5.12 -4.99
C GLY A 104 -17.46 3.85 -5.51
N LEU A 105 -18.27 2.91 -5.98
CA LEU A 105 -17.77 1.66 -6.52
C LEU A 105 -17.15 1.88 -7.90
N ILE A 106 -16.00 1.27 -8.11
CA ILE A 106 -15.21 1.38 -9.34
C ILE A 106 -15.29 0.11 -10.21
N SER A 107 -15.94 -0.94 -9.70
CA SER A 107 -16.15 -2.20 -10.39
C SER A 107 -17.21 -2.11 -11.49
N ALA A 108 -17.17 -3.06 -12.43
CA ALA A 108 -18.05 -3.07 -13.60
C ALA A 108 -19.51 -3.32 -13.22
N ALA A 109 -19.75 -4.25 -12.30
CA ALA A 109 -21.09 -4.54 -11.78
C ALA A 109 -21.55 -3.52 -10.73
N CYS A 110 -20.65 -2.72 -10.16
CA CYS A 110 -20.93 -1.86 -9.01
C CYS A 110 -21.63 -2.63 -7.88
N THR A 111 -21.22 -3.87 -7.64
CA THR A 111 -21.72 -4.70 -6.53
C THR A 111 -20.90 -4.36 -5.28
N PRO A 112 -21.54 -3.92 -4.18
CA PRO A 112 -20.85 -3.66 -2.93
C PRO A 112 -20.49 -4.98 -2.22
N GLU A 113 -19.41 -4.96 -1.45
CA GLU A 113 -19.12 -6.00 -0.46
C GLU A 113 -20.20 -6.01 0.64
N PRO A 114 -20.54 -7.17 1.24
CA PRO A 114 -21.42 -7.24 2.40
C PRO A 114 -20.98 -6.30 3.53
N LEU A 115 -21.94 -5.62 4.16
CA LEU A 115 -21.65 -4.62 5.19
C LEU A 115 -21.09 -5.26 6.46
N GLU A 116 -21.49 -6.50 6.72
CA GLU A 116 -21.06 -7.36 7.81
C GLU A 116 -19.53 -7.47 7.84
N LYS A 117 -18.91 -7.76 6.69
CA LYS A 117 -17.45 -7.82 6.55
C LYS A 117 -16.79 -6.49 6.91
N GLY A 118 -17.36 -5.38 6.45
CA GLY A 118 -16.86 -4.03 6.76
C GLY A 118 -16.95 -3.67 8.25
N VAL A 119 -18.02 -4.11 8.93
CA VAL A 119 -18.20 -3.93 10.38
C VAL A 119 -17.19 -4.77 11.16
N LEU A 120 -16.99 -6.03 10.80
CA LEU A 120 -16.01 -6.91 11.43
C LEU A 120 -14.57 -6.39 11.24
N ARG A 121 -14.20 -5.94 10.04
CA ARG A 121 -12.88 -5.31 9.82
C ARG A 121 -12.69 -4.07 10.68
N ALA A 122 -13.71 -3.22 10.79
CA ALA A 122 -13.64 -2.01 11.62
C ALA A 122 -13.55 -2.31 13.12
N ARG A 123 -14.10 -3.44 13.59
CA ARG A 123 -13.95 -3.92 14.98
C ARG A 123 -12.49 -4.27 15.28
N HIS A 124 -11.81 -4.90 14.33
CA HIS A 124 -10.39 -5.29 14.43
C HIS A 124 -9.41 -4.20 13.95
N GLY A 125 -9.90 -3.02 13.59
CA GLY A 125 -9.05 -1.91 13.12
C GLY A 125 -8.38 -2.14 11.77
N LEU A 126 -8.87 -3.09 10.96
CA LEU A 126 -8.21 -3.53 9.73
C LEU A 126 -8.61 -2.68 8.51
N PRO A 127 -7.65 -2.27 7.66
CA PRO A 127 -7.92 -1.71 6.35
C PRO A 127 -8.33 -2.81 5.35
N VAL A 128 -8.82 -2.41 4.19
CA VAL A 128 -9.14 -3.32 3.09
C VAL A 128 -8.62 -2.75 1.78
N PHE A 129 -8.00 -3.60 0.96
CA PHE A 129 -7.54 -3.22 -0.36
C PHE A 129 -8.67 -3.31 -1.41
N ARG A 130 -8.43 -2.84 -2.62
CA ARG A 130 -9.47 -2.68 -3.66
C ARG A 130 -10.09 -4.00 -4.15
N ASP A 131 -9.44 -5.12 -3.87
CA ASP A 131 -9.82 -6.47 -4.24
C ASP A 131 -10.43 -7.27 -3.07
N GLY A 132 -10.61 -6.62 -1.90
CA GLY A 132 -11.24 -7.21 -0.72
C GLY A 132 -10.26 -7.84 0.28
N THR A 133 -8.99 -8.01 -0.09
CA THR A 133 -7.97 -8.60 0.79
C THR A 133 -7.35 -7.57 1.73
N ILE A 134 -6.71 -8.07 2.77
CA ILE A 134 -5.96 -7.30 3.76
C ILE A 134 -4.48 -7.61 3.56
N ARG A 135 -3.65 -6.55 3.53
CA ARG A 135 -2.25 -6.64 3.13
C ARG A 135 -1.36 -5.95 4.13
N PHE A 136 -0.17 -6.50 4.28
CA PHE A 136 0.94 -5.85 4.96
C PHE A 136 2.09 -5.70 3.97
N ASP A 137 2.50 -4.46 3.73
CA ASP A 137 3.59 -4.12 2.81
C ASP A 137 4.92 -4.02 3.59
N MET A 138 5.98 -4.59 3.03
CA MET A 138 7.33 -4.56 3.59
C MET A 138 8.37 -4.59 2.47
N SER A 139 9.56 -4.04 2.71
CA SER A 139 10.66 -4.16 1.73
C SER A 139 11.10 -5.61 1.62
N ASP A 140 11.37 -6.07 0.40
CA ASP A 140 11.90 -7.41 0.18
C ASP A 140 13.42 -7.47 0.39
N VAL A 141 13.89 -8.53 1.05
CA VAL A 141 15.32 -8.76 1.23
C VAL A 141 15.61 -10.26 1.00
N PRO A 142 16.46 -10.60 0.03
CA PRO A 142 16.77 -11.99 -0.25
C PRO A 142 17.66 -12.58 0.85
N VAL A 143 17.36 -13.81 1.26
CA VAL A 143 18.21 -14.60 2.16
C VAL A 143 18.15 -16.08 1.75
N THR A 144 19.27 -16.79 1.90
CA THR A 144 19.35 -18.24 1.65
C THR A 144 19.51 -19.03 2.93
N HIS A 145 20.08 -18.43 3.98
CA HIS A 145 20.38 -19.09 5.25
C HIS A 145 19.95 -18.26 6.45
N PHE A 146 19.61 -18.91 7.55
CA PHE A 146 19.23 -18.26 8.79
C PHE A 146 19.57 -19.14 9.99
N ARG A 147 19.72 -18.54 11.16
CA ARG A 147 19.76 -19.25 12.45
C ARG A 147 18.41 -19.15 13.15
N PRO A 148 17.95 -20.20 13.84
CA PRO A 148 16.71 -20.16 14.63
C PRO A 148 16.63 -18.98 15.60
N CYS A 149 17.75 -18.60 16.23
CA CYS A 149 17.83 -17.47 17.15
C CYS A 149 17.54 -16.10 16.51
N GLU A 150 17.80 -15.93 15.21
CA GLU A 150 17.59 -14.66 14.48
C GLU A 150 16.11 -14.40 14.18
N ILE A 151 15.33 -15.48 14.05
CA ILE A 151 13.93 -15.42 13.66
C ILE A 151 12.97 -15.63 14.84
N GLY A 152 13.51 -15.76 16.05
CA GLY A 152 12.74 -15.96 17.27
C GLY A 152 11.95 -17.28 17.33
N THR A 153 12.35 -18.29 16.56
CA THR A 153 11.66 -19.59 16.51
C THR A 153 12.58 -20.69 16.98
N SER A 154 12.15 -21.48 17.96
CA SER A 154 12.98 -22.57 18.51
C SER A 154 13.30 -23.64 17.47
N TRP A 155 14.49 -24.24 17.59
CA TRP A 155 14.94 -25.35 16.76
C TRP A 155 13.98 -26.54 16.78
N LYS A 156 13.31 -26.80 17.92
CA LYS A 156 12.29 -27.86 18.04
C LYS A 156 11.11 -27.61 17.10
N ARG A 157 10.64 -26.37 17.04
CA ARG A 157 9.54 -25.97 16.16
C ARG A 157 9.96 -26.03 14.68
N LEU A 158 11.18 -25.62 14.35
CA LEU A 158 11.71 -25.74 12.99
C LEU A 158 11.84 -27.21 12.55
N LYS A 159 12.21 -28.11 13.47
CA LYS A 159 12.22 -29.54 13.21
C LYS A 159 10.83 -30.08 12.86
N GLU A 160 9.78 -29.63 13.53
CA GLU A 160 8.38 -29.95 13.19
C GLU A 160 7.97 -29.38 11.82
N LEU A 161 8.50 -28.22 11.44
CA LEU A 161 8.28 -27.60 10.12
C LEU A 161 9.06 -28.30 8.99
N GLY A 162 9.89 -29.29 9.31
CA GLY A 162 10.61 -30.10 8.36
C GLY A 162 12.05 -29.67 8.11
N TYR A 163 12.71 -28.97 9.04
CA TYR A 163 14.15 -28.69 9.01
C TYR A 163 14.94 -29.75 9.82
N PRO A 164 15.44 -30.84 9.20
CA PRO A 164 16.07 -31.95 9.93
C PRO A 164 17.55 -31.72 10.28
N HIS A 165 18.28 -31.03 9.40
CA HIS A 165 19.74 -30.90 9.42
C HIS A 165 20.16 -29.46 9.16
N ASP A 166 21.33 -29.09 9.67
CA ASP A 166 22.00 -27.83 9.35
C ASP A 166 22.75 -27.89 8.00
N ILE A 167 23.46 -26.81 7.66
CA ILE A 167 24.23 -26.71 6.41
C ILE A 167 25.36 -27.74 6.28
N ASP A 168 25.90 -28.22 7.42
CA ASP A 168 27.00 -29.18 7.46
C ASP A 168 26.47 -30.63 7.42
N GLY A 169 25.14 -30.80 7.43
CA GLY A 169 24.46 -32.09 7.46
C GLY A 169 24.25 -32.65 8.87
N GLU A 170 24.64 -31.90 9.91
CA GLU A 170 24.49 -32.32 11.30
C GLU A 170 23.03 -32.18 11.74
N PRO A 171 22.52 -33.09 12.60
CA PRO A 171 21.16 -33.00 13.12
C PRO A 171 20.90 -31.68 13.86
N LEU A 172 19.72 -31.08 13.62
CA LEU A 172 19.31 -29.85 14.30
C LEU A 172 19.03 -30.10 15.80
N THR A 173 19.84 -29.46 16.66
CA THR A 173 19.82 -29.60 18.13
C THR A 173 19.96 -28.27 18.89
N SER A 174 20.35 -27.18 18.21
CA SER A 174 20.63 -25.88 18.83
C SER A 174 20.07 -24.71 17.99
N ASP A 175 19.71 -23.62 18.67
CA ASP A 175 19.23 -22.39 18.02
C ASP A 175 20.34 -21.59 17.31
N GLY A 176 21.60 -21.95 17.53
CA GLY A 176 22.76 -21.32 16.89
C GLY A 176 23.20 -21.96 15.58
N GLN A 177 22.65 -23.13 15.22
CA GLN A 177 22.98 -23.81 13.97
C GLN A 177 22.43 -23.05 12.76
N LEU A 178 23.22 -22.97 11.70
CA LEU A 178 22.83 -22.29 10.48
C LEU A 178 22.05 -23.25 9.57
N LEU A 179 20.86 -22.84 9.14
CA LEU A 179 19.95 -23.64 8.32
C LEU A 179 19.82 -23.03 6.92
N GLU A 180 19.70 -23.88 5.91
CA GLU A 180 19.32 -23.48 4.56
C GLU A 180 17.80 -23.29 4.47
N LEU A 181 17.36 -22.08 4.15
CA LEU A 181 15.96 -21.68 4.00
C LEU A 181 15.26 -22.46 2.88
N TYR A 182 14.05 -22.98 3.15
CA TYR A 182 13.25 -23.54 2.08
C TYR A 182 12.73 -22.46 1.11
N PRO A 183 12.65 -22.73 -0.19
CA PRO A 183 12.33 -21.73 -1.20
C PRO A 183 11.02 -20.98 -1.02
N GLN A 184 10.02 -21.54 -0.33
CA GLN A 184 8.71 -20.90 -0.10
C GLN A 184 8.49 -20.56 1.38
N ASP A 185 9.53 -20.62 2.21
CA ASP A 185 9.48 -20.13 3.57
C ASP A 185 9.86 -18.65 3.62
N MET A 186 9.20 -17.91 4.50
CA MET A 186 9.37 -16.45 4.64
C MET A 186 9.47 -16.06 6.12
N ILE A 187 10.30 -15.05 6.37
CA ILE A 187 10.54 -14.43 7.69
C ILE A 187 10.09 -12.96 7.60
N PRO A 188 8.81 -12.66 7.86
CA PRO A 188 8.30 -11.29 7.87
C PRO A 188 8.84 -10.45 9.04
N SER A 189 8.69 -9.13 8.92
CA SER A 189 8.98 -8.19 10.01
C SER A 189 8.07 -8.41 11.22
N ARG A 190 8.61 -8.33 12.44
CA ARG A 190 7.87 -8.34 13.71
C ARG A 190 6.85 -7.20 13.80
N ASN A 191 7.03 -6.13 13.02
CA ASN A 191 6.03 -5.06 12.90
C ASN A 191 4.72 -5.54 12.26
N SER A 192 4.73 -6.67 11.54
CA SER A 192 3.54 -7.28 10.95
C SER A 192 2.74 -8.13 11.93
N THR A 193 3.33 -8.56 13.04
CA THR A 193 2.74 -9.52 13.97
C THR A 193 1.37 -9.09 14.48
N GLU A 194 1.26 -7.88 15.07
CA GLU A 194 -0.01 -7.35 15.56
C GLU A 194 -1.07 -7.26 14.45
N HIS A 195 -0.64 -6.90 13.23
CA HIS A 195 -1.52 -6.81 12.08
C HIS A 195 -2.03 -8.18 11.63
N LEU A 196 -1.15 -9.18 11.54
CA LEU A 196 -1.49 -10.55 11.14
C LEU A 196 -2.38 -11.24 12.18
N ILE A 197 -2.12 -11.07 13.47
CA ILE A 197 -2.99 -11.58 14.55
C ILE A 197 -4.39 -10.98 14.44
N ALA A 198 -4.48 -9.65 14.21
CA ALA A 198 -5.77 -9.01 14.01
C ALA A 198 -6.51 -9.55 12.77
N ILE A 199 -5.80 -9.89 11.68
CA ILE A 199 -6.40 -10.54 10.50
C ILE A 199 -6.90 -11.95 10.85
N CYS A 200 -6.13 -12.76 11.58
CA CYS A 200 -6.56 -14.08 12.05
C CYS A 200 -7.86 -13.98 12.87
N ALA A 201 -7.89 -13.09 13.86
CA ALA A 201 -9.07 -12.85 14.69
C ALA A 201 -10.28 -12.38 13.87
N PHE A 202 -10.05 -11.54 12.85
CA PHE A 202 -11.09 -11.12 11.91
C PHE A 202 -11.64 -12.30 11.10
N ILE A 203 -10.77 -13.19 10.60
CA ILE A 203 -11.20 -14.37 9.83
C ILE A 203 -12.00 -15.32 10.70
N ASP A 204 -11.59 -15.55 11.95
CA ASP A 204 -12.32 -16.42 12.88
C ASP A 204 -13.69 -15.85 13.24
N ASP A 205 -13.77 -14.55 13.52
CA ASP A 205 -15.05 -13.84 13.70
C ASP A 205 -15.92 -13.91 12.43
N LEU A 206 -15.30 -13.82 11.25
CA LEU A 206 -16.01 -13.91 9.97
C LEU A 206 -16.56 -15.32 9.73
N LEU A 207 -15.78 -16.36 10.00
CA LEU A 207 -16.22 -17.76 9.92
C LEU A 207 -17.38 -18.01 10.89
N THR A 208 -17.22 -17.62 12.15
CA THR A 208 -18.20 -17.89 13.21
C THR A 208 -19.49 -17.07 13.02
N ARG A 209 -19.37 -15.74 12.88
CA ARG A 209 -20.53 -14.82 12.93
C ARG A 209 -21.22 -14.63 11.60
N PHE A 210 -20.49 -14.75 10.48
CA PHE A 210 -21.07 -14.50 9.15
C PHE A 210 -21.32 -15.79 8.37
N TYR A 211 -20.42 -16.77 8.45
CA TYR A 211 -20.58 -18.04 7.73
C TYR A 211 -21.16 -19.18 8.58
N GLY A 212 -21.17 -19.06 9.92
CA GLY A 212 -21.65 -20.11 10.81
C GLY A 212 -20.74 -21.34 10.82
N LEU A 213 -19.44 -21.15 10.63
CA LEU A 213 -18.41 -22.20 10.63
C LEU A 213 -17.50 -22.07 11.87
N ASP A 214 -16.80 -23.15 12.19
CA ASP A 214 -15.80 -23.14 13.27
C ASP A 214 -14.62 -22.19 12.95
N PRO A 215 -13.98 -21.60 13.99
CA PRO A 215 -12.78 -20.79 13.81
C PRO A 215 -11.63 -21.64 13.25
N PHE A 216 -10.74 -21.00 12.48
CA PHE A 216 -9.63 -21.69 11.81
C PHE A 216 -8.28 -21.43 12.48
N TYR A 217 -7.98 -20.17 12.80
CA TYR A 217 -6.65 -19.78 13.28
C TYR A 217 -6.51 -19.94 14.79
N SER A 218 -7.43 -19.37 15.56
CA SER A 218 -7.37 -19.31 17.04
C SER A 218 -6.00 -18.87 17.56
N VAL A 219 -5.41 -17.88 16.90
CA VAL A 219 -4.06 -17.34 17.15
C VAL A 219 -4.12 -16.25 18.22
N GLU A 220 -3.28 -16.35 19.24
CA GLU A 220 -3.14 -15.31 20.28
C GLU A 220 -1.73 -14.71 20.30
N THR A 221 -0.72 -15.50 19.96
CA THR A 221 0.69 -15.14 20.09
C THR A 221 1.43 -15.17 18.75
N GLU A 222 2.61 -14.55 18.71
CA GLU A 222 3.48 -14.59 17.54
C GLU A 222 3.88 -16.01 17.14
N SER A 223 4.11 -16.90 18.11
CA SER A 223 4.48 -18.30 17.87
C SER A 223 3.38 -19.09 17.14
N ASP A 224 2.11 -18.71 17.28
CA ASP A 224 1.00 -19.42 16.63
C ASP A 224 0.88 -19.07 15.14
N LEU A 225 1.49 -17.96 14.71
CA LEU A 225 1.61 -17.60 13.29
C LEU A 225 2.65 -18.47 12.57
N VAL A 226 3.57 -19.10 13.30
CA VAL A 226 4.62 -19.96 12.73
C VAL A 226 4.00 -21.25 12.18
N GLY A 227 4.16 -21.44 10.88
CA GLY A 227 3.58 -22.53 10.09
C GLY A 227 2.34 -22.12 9.29
N GLN A 228 1.79 -20.93 9.53
CA GLN A 228 0.64 -20.43 8.78
C GLN A 228 1.02 -20.10 7.34
N LEU A 229 0.08 -20.32 6.42
CA LEU A 229 0.27 -20.04 5.00
C LEU A 229 -0.17 -18.62 4.66
N ALA A 230 0.65 -17.97 3.86
CA ALA A 230 0.41 -16.64 3.33
C ALA A 230 0.59 -16.63 1.81
N ILE A 231 0.10 -15.57 1.17
CA ILE A 231 0.30 -15.28 -0.24
C ILE A 231 1.20 -14.05 -0.28
N GLY A 232 2.40 -14.21 -0.84
CA GLY A 232 3.24 -13.08 -1.24
C GLY A 232 2.74 -12.54 -2.57
N LEU A 233 2.58 -11.22 -2.67
CA LEU A 233 2.19 -10.54 -3.90
C LEU A 233 3.00 -9.27 -4.07
N ALA A 234 3.72 -9.19 -5.18
CA ALA A 234 4.43 -7.98 -5.56
C ALA A 234 3.49 -6.93 -6.18
N PRO A 235 3.78 -5.62 -6.00
CA PRO A 235 3.11 -4.56 -6.73
C PRO A 235 3.32 -4.74 -8.23
N HIS A 236 2.34 -4.31 -9.02
CA HIS A 236 2.28 -4.41 -10.47
C HIS A 236 2.25 -5.84 -11.01
N THR A 237 1.89 -6.81 -10.19
CA THR A 237 1.75 -8.22 -10.60
C THR A 237 0.37 -8.77 -10.28
N SER A 238 0.05 -9.95 -10.80
CA SER A 238 -1.24 -10.62 -10.53
C SER A 238 -1.12 -12.12 -10.22
N GLY A 239 0.11 -12.61 -10.11
CA GLY A 239 0.42 -13.94 -9.63
C GLY A 239 0.87 -13.84 -8.18
N GLY A 240 0.03 -14.29 -7.25
CA GLY A 240 0.46 -14.50 -5.87
C GLY A 240 1.27 -15.77 -5.77
N VAL A 241 2.24 -15.81 -4.87
CA VAL A 241 3.05 -17.01 -4.60
C VAL A 241 2.77 -17.45 -3.17
N LEU A 242 2.44 -18.72 -3.00
CA LEU A 242 2.21 -19.31 -1.68
C LEU A 242 3.52 -19.34 -0.90
N CYS A 243 3.50 -18.88 0.35
CA CYS A 243 4.58 -19.04 1.30
C CYS A 243 4.09 -19.52 2.66
N ARG A 244 5.03 -19.97 3.47
CA ARG A 244 4.83 -20.35 4.86
C ARG A 244 5.67 -19.45 5.76
N ILE A 245 5.05 -18.94 6.83
CA ILE A 245 5.74 -18.12 7.83
C ILE A 245 6.52 -19.04 8.76
N ILE A 246 7.82 -18.81 8.93
CA ILE A 246 8.67 -19.65 9.79
C ILE A 246 9.23 -18.94 11.02
N GLY A 247 9.07 -17.62 11.12
CA GLY A 247 9.55 -16.79 12.23
C GLY A 247 9.48 -15.31 11.89
N PHE A 248 10.07 -14.45 12.73
CA PHE A 248 9.99 -13.00 12.60
C PHE A 248 11.31 -12.31 12.88
N THR A 249 11.62 -11.29 12.09
CA THR A 249 12.82 -10.44 12.24
C THR A 249 12.49 -9.08 12.88
N ASN A 250 13.42 -8.44 13.59
CA ASN A 250 13.21 -7.06 14.05
C ASN A 250 13.47 -6.01 12.97
N ALA A 251 13.99 -6.40 11.81
CA ALA A 251 14.11 -5.51 10.66
C ALA A 251 12.73 -5.11 10.14
N SER A 252 12.63 -3.94 9.48
CA SER A 252 11.40 -3.49 8.80
C SER A 252 11.24 -4.09 7.41
N ALA A 253 11.78 -5.29 7.18
CA ALA A 253 11.84 -5.98 5.91
C ALA A 253 11.32 -7.42 6.04
N GLY A 254 10.92 -8.00 4.91
CA GLY A 254 10.56 -9.41 4.80
C GLY A 254 11.69 -10.19 4.13
N TYR A 255 12.27 -11.13 4.86
CA TYR A 255 13.28 -12.01 4.30
C TYR A 255 12.65 -13.24 3.68
N ALA A 256 13.05 -13.59 2.47
CA ALA A 256 12.70 -14.86 1.86
C ALA A 256 13.76 -15.30 0.85
N HIS A 257 13.61 -16.52 0.34
CA HIS A 257 14.52 -17.06 -0.67
C HIS A 257 14.52 -16.22 -1.95
N THR A 258 15.67 -16.08 -2.62
CA THR A 258 15.81 -15.34 -3.89
C THR A 258 14.79 -15.79 -4.94
N LEU A 259 14.64 -17.10 -5.08
CA LEU A 259 13.63 -17.75 -5.94
C LEU A 259 12.19 -17.31 -5.61
N PHE A 260 11.85 -17.06 -4.34
CA PHE A 260 10.52 -16.59 -3.96
C PHE A 260 10.27 -15.14 -4.36
N HIS A 261 11.27 -14.27 -4.25
CA HIS A 261 11.16 -12.89 -4.73
C HIS A 261 11.02 -12.85 -6.26
N ALA A 262 11.86 -13.59 -6.97
CA ALA A 262 11.76 -13.68 -8.44
C ALA A 262 10.45 -14.32 -8.93
N ALA A 263 9.88 -15.29 -8.20
CA ALA A 263 8.60 -15.90 -8.56
C ALA A 263 7.43 -14.92 -8.56
N LYS A 264 7.54 -13.87 -7.74
CA LYS A 264 6.59 -12.75 -7.73
C LYS A 264 6.88 -11.73 -8.83
N ARG A 265 7.81 -12.03 -9.74
CA ARG A 265 8.24 -11.19 -10.89
C ARG A 265 8.74 -9.82 -10.46
N ARG A 266 9.56 -9.79 -9.40
CA ARG A 266 10.25 -8.59 -8.91
C ARG A 266 11.72 -8.86 -8.68
N ASN A 267 12.44 -7.75 -8.67
CA ASN A 267 13.86 -7.67 -8.39
C ASN A 267 14.01 -7.25 -6.94
N CYS A 268 15.11 -7.63 -6.30
CA CYS A 268 15.40 -7.20 -4.94
C CYS A 268 16.27 -5.93 -4.94
N ASP A 269 15.84 -4.89 -5.66
CA ASP A 269 16.54 -3.60 -5.79
C ASP A 269 15.93 -2.50 -4.89
N GLY A 270 15.22 -2.92 -3.83
CA GLY A 270 14.52 -2.05 -2.89
C GLY A 270 13.02 -1.94 -3.15
N ASP A 271 12.45 -2.94 -3.83
CA ASP A 271 11.02 -3.07 -4.04
C ASP A 271 10.28 -3.37 -2.72
N GLU A 272 8.98 -3.12 -2.74
CA GLU A 272 8.07 -3.50 -1.65
C GLU A 272 7.31 -4.74 -2.06
N ASP A 273 7.17 -5.70 -1.15
CA ASP A 273 6.35 -6.88 -1.28
C ASP A 273 5.19 -6.83 -0.28
N SER A 274 4.04 -7.38 -0.67
CA SER A 274 2.89 -7.49 0.22
C SER A 274 2.65 -8.95 0.63
N ILE A 275 2.32 -9.16 1.90
CA ILE A 275 1.84 -10.45 2.40
C ILE A 275 0.36 -10.36 2.77
N MET A 276 -0.38 -11.42 2.49
CA MET A 276 -1.76 -11.61 2.94
C MET A 276 -1.96 -13.04 3.40
N LEU A 277 -2.74 -13.27 4.46
CA LEU A 277 -3.03 -14.63 4.90
C LEU A 277 -3.82 -15.40 3.83
N LEU A 278 -3.50 -16.68 3.66
CA LEU A 278 -4.09 -17.50 2.60
C LEU A 278 -5.63 -17.51 2.68
N LEU A 279 -6.18 -17.70 3.88
CA LEU A 279 -7.63 -17.80 4.06
C LEU A 279 -8.34 -16.46 3.85
N ASP A 280 -7.70 -15.32 4.15
CA ASP A 280 -8.22 -13.99 3.77
C ASP A 280 -8.32 -13.86 2.25
N GLY A 281 -7.23 -14.23 1.56
CA GLY A 281 -7.18 -14.27 0.11
C GLY A 281 -8.28 -15.13 -0.52
N LEU A 282 -8.65 -16.25 0.12
CA LEU A 282 -9.69 -17.14 -0.39
C LEU A 282 -11.12 -16.64 -0.09
N LEU A 283 -11.37 -16.11 1.11
CA LEU A 283 -12.72 -15.73 1.55
C LEU A 283 -13.17 -14.34 1.09
N ASN A 284 -12.21 -13.42 0.94
CA ASN A 284 -12.52 -12.00 0.77
C ASN A 284 -12.18 -11.45 -0.61
N PHE A 285 -11.34 -12.13 -1.38
CA PHE A 285 -11.06 -11.77 -2.75
C PHE A 285 -12.26 -12.01 -3.68
N SER A 286 -12.50 -11.07 -4.60
CA SER A 286 -13.41 -11.34 -5.73
C SER A 286 -13.05 -10.51 -6.97
N ARG A 287 -13.11 -11.15 -8.14
CA ARG A 287 -12.91 -10.47 -9.43
C ARG A 287 -14.01 -9.45 -9.73
N ASP A 288 -15.19 -9.61 -9.14
CA ASP A 288 -16.35 -8.73 -9.38
C ASP A 288 -16.25 -7.36 -8.72
N ILE A 289 -15.37 -7.23 -7.71
CA ILE A 289 -15.11 -5.96 -7.00
C ILE A 289 -13.90 -5.21 -7.57
N LEU A 290 -13.11 -5.85 -8.44
CA LEU A 290 -11.97 -5.21 -9.10
C LEU A 290 -12.40 -4.03 -9.99
N PRO A 291 -11.57 -2.97 -10.06
CA PRO A 291 -11.84 -1.82 -10.93
C PRO A 291 -12.02 -2.20 -12.41
N ALA A 292 -13.02 -1.61 -13.06
CA ALA A 292 -13.31 -1.84 -14.49
C ALA A 292 -12.34 -1.13 -15.46
N ASN A 293 -11.45 -0.27 -14.95
CA ASN A 293 -10.51 0.50 -15.75
C ASN A 293 -9.29 -0.36 -16.14
N ARG A 294 -8.61 -0.03 -17.25
CA ARG A 294 -7.33 -0.68 -17.62
C ARG A 294 -6.32 -0.50 -16.48
N GLY A 295 -5.58 -1.57 -16.15
CA GLY A 295 -4.65 -1.62 -15.02
C GLY A 295 -5.30 -1.92 -13.66
N GLY A 296 -6.63 -1.88 -13.54
CA GLY A 296 -7.31 -2.14 -12.26
C GLY A 296 -7.26 -3.59 -11.76
N ARG A 297 -6.79 -4.52 -12.61
CA ARG A 297 -6.62 -5.94 -12.29
C ARG A 297 -5.21 -6.30 -11.84
N MET A 298 -4.26 -5.37 -12.01
CA MET A 298 -2.92 -5.51 -11.45
C MET A 298 -3.00 -5.41 -9.93
N ASP A 299 -1.96 -5.83 -9.23
CA ASP A 299 -1.87 -5.83 -7.77
C ASP A 299 -3.02 -6.63 -7.13
N ALA A 300 -3.49 -7.71 -7.74
CA ALA A 300 -4.53 -8.58 -7.19
C ALA A 300 -4.16 -10.04 -7.47
N PRO A 301 -4.32 -10.98 -6.52
CA PRO A 301 -3.90 -12.37 -6.68
C PRO A 301 -4.89 -13.12 -7.59
N LEU A 302 -4.79 -12.91 -8.90
CA LEU A 302 -5.67 -13.54 -9.90
C LEU A 302 -5.32 -15.02 -10.08
N VAL A 303 -4.06 -15.36 -9.88
CA VAL A 303 -3.51 -16.71 -9.95
C VAL A 303 -2.65 -16.92 -8.71
N LEU A 304 -2.67 -18.13 -8.15
CA LEU A 304 -1.84 -18.52 -7.02
C LEU A 304 -0.88 -19.62 -7.46
N THR A 305 0.41 -19.34 -7.40
CA THR A 305 1.47 -20.32 -7.62
C THR A 305 1.73 -21.06 -6.31
N THR A 306 1.48 -22.37 -6.30
CA THR A 306 1.63 -23.20 -5.10
C THR A 306 3.01 -23.85 -4.99
N ARG A 307 3.72 -24.02 -6.10
CA ARG A 307 5.06 -24.61 -6.18
C ARG A 307 5.96 -23.74 -7.02
N LEU A 308 7.20 -23.55 -6.56
CA LEU A 308 8.22 -22.85 -7.32
C LEU A 308 8.89 -23.81 -8.31
N ASN A 309 8.99 -23.38 -9.56
CA ASN A 309 9.77 -24.04 -10.60
C ASN A 309 10.86 -23.08 -11.08
N PRO A 310 12.15 -23.34 -10.78
CA PRO A 310 13.25 -22.45 -11.16
C PRO A 310 13.30 -22.10 -12.65
N THR A 311 12.90 -23.02 -13.53
CA THR A 311 12.91 -22.79 -14.99
C THR A 311 11.95 -21.70 -15.46
N GLU A 312 10.94 -21.36 -14.66
CA GLU A 312 9.91 -20.37 -14.99
C GLU A 312 10.16 -19.01 -14.34
N LEU A 313 11.24 -18.89 -13.57
CA LEU A 313 11.58 -17.68 -12.83
C LEU A 313 12.29 -16.65 -13.70
N ASP A 314 12.38 -15.44 -13.16
CA ASP A 314 13.16 -14.38 -13.78
C ASP A 314 14.66 -14.73 -13.83
N LYS A 315 15.34 -14.26 -14.88
CA LYS A 315 16.76 -14.53 -15.10
C LYS A 315 17.65 -13.94 -14.02
N GLU A 316 17.23 -12.85 -13.37
CA GLU A 316 18.05 -12.22 -12.33
C GLU A 316 18.33 -13.17 -11.16
N ALA A 317 17.32 -13.91 -10.68
CA ALA A 317 17.53 -14.90 -9.63
C ALA A 317 18.34 -16.11 -10.09
N LEU A 318 18.35 -16.40 -11.39
CA LEU A 318 19.16 -17.48 -11.97
C LEU A 318 20.64 -17.10 -12.03
N ASN A 319 20.98 -15.82 -12.00
CA ASN A 319 22.36 -15.31 -11.99
C ASN A 319 22.94 -15.16 -10.57
N VAL A 320 22.24 -15.64 -9.54
CA VAL A 320 22.75 -15.60 -8.17
C VAL A 320 23.83 -16.66 -7.99
N ASP A 321 25.02 -16.21 -7.56
CA ASP A 321 26.12 -17.09 -7.19
C ASP A 321 25.73 -17.99 -6.01
N CYS A 322 25.98 -19.29 -6.17
CA CYS A 322 25.65 -20.34 -5.22
C CYS A 322 26.89 -21.03 -4.66
N ALA A 323 28.09 -20.49 -4.95
CA ALA A 323 29.36 -21.03 -4.48
C ALA A 323 29.62 -20.70 -2.99
N TRP A 324 30.30 -21.60 -2.28
CA TRP A 324 30.75 -21.39 -0.90
C TRP A 324 31.99 -20.49 -0.80
N PHE A 325 32.80 -20.47 -1.87
CA PHE A 325 33.99 -19.64 -1.98
C PHE A 325 34.28 -19.40 -3.47
N TYR A 326 34.95 -18.29 -3.76
CA TYR A 326 35.48 -18.04 -5.10
C TYR A 326 36.89 -18.63 -5.24
N ASP A 327 37.17 -19.27 -6.37
CA ASP A 327 38.50 -19.81 -6.68
C ASP A 327 39.50 -18.65 -6.88
N ARG A 328 40.78 -18.88 -6.55
CA ARG A 328 41.90 -17.99 -6.89
C ARG A 328 41.86 -17.53 -8.35
N ARG A 329 41.49 -18.42 -9.28
CA ARG A 329 41.38 -18.12 -10.71
C ARG A 329 40.46 -16.93 -11.00
N PHE A 330 39.34 -16.82 -10.29
CA PHE A 330 38.41 -15.70 -10.42
C PHE A 330 39.11 -14.38 -10.05
N PHE A 331 39.75 -14.34 -8.88
CA PHE A 331 40.44 -13.13 -8.41
C PHE A 331 41.58 -12.71 -9.35
N GLU A 332 42.38 -13.66 -9.85
CA GLU A 332 43.45 -13.37 -10.80
C GLU A 332 42.92 -12.85 -12.14
N ALA A 333 41.82 -13.41 -12.63
CA ALA A 333 41.20 -12.97 -13.87
C ALA A 333 40.67 -11.53 -13.76
N THR A 334 40.15 -11.09 -12.61
CA THR A 334 39.63 -9.72 -12.45
C THR A 334 40.69 -8.63 -12.68
N LEU A 335 42.00 -8.95 -12.61
CA LEU A 335 43.09 -8.00 -12.86
C LEU A 335 43.09 -7.51 -14.32
N THR A 336 42.65 -8.33 -15.26
CA THR A 336 42.54 -7.95 -16.68
C THR A 336 41.18 -7.35 -17.03
N GLN A 337 40.27 -7.21 -16.05
CA GLN A 337 38.92 -6.69 -16.22
C GLN A 337 38.14 -7.35 -17.39
N PRO A 338 38.11 -8.70 -17.48
CA PRO A 338 37.38 -9.39 -18.54
C PRO A 338 35.87 -9.17 -18.38
N HIS A 339 35.12 -9.42 -19.45
CA HIS A 339 33.67 -9.44 -19.35
C HIS A 339 33.22 -10.62 -18.45
N PRO A 340 32.20 -10.49 -17.59
CA PRO A 340 31.76 -11.57 -16.70
C PRO A 340 31.42 -12.88 -17.42
N GLU A 341 30.88 -12.79 -18.65
CA GLU A 341 30.57 -13.95 -19.51
C GLU A 341 31.79 -14.82 -19.81
N GLU A 342 33.01 -14.24 -19.85
CA GLU A 342 34.24 -15.00 -20.11
C GLU A 342 34.62 -15.93 -18.95
N LEU A 343 34.05 -15.71 -17.76
CA LEU A 343 34.33 -16.47 -16.54
C LEU A 343 33.17 -17.39 -16.13
N GLU A 344 32.06 -17.40 -16.87
CA GLU A 344 30.85 -18.19 -16.56
C GLU A 344 31.17 -19.68 -16.31
N ASP A 345 32.05 -20.25 -17.14
CA ASP A 345 32.44 -21.67 -17.04
C ASP A 345 33.09 -22.04 -15.71
N SER A 346 33.69 -21.07 -15.03
CA SER A 346 34.37 -21.25 -13.74
C SER A 346 33.49 -20.95 -12.52
N MET A 347 32.34 -20.30 -12.73
CA MET A 347 31.45 -19.82 -11.67
C MET A 347 30.27 -20.78 -11.47
N ASP A 348 29.78 -20.84 -10.24
CA ASP A 348 28.64 -21.66 -9.86
C ASP A 348 27.47 -20.77 -9.46
N TYR A 349 26.50 -20.63 -10.37
CA TYR A 349 25.30 -19.82 -10.21
C TYR A 349 24.04 -20.66 -10.48
N ALA A 350 22.89 -20.18 -10.00
CA ALA A 350 21.65 -20.95 -9.96
C ALA A 350 21.21 -21.55 -11.32
N ASP A 351 21.41 -20.84 -12.44
CA ASP A 351 21.08 -21.32 -13.79
C ASP A 351 21.83 -22.62 -14.15
N ARG A 352 23.11 -22.74 -13.77
CA ARG A 352 23.93 -23.94 -14.06
C ARG A 352 23.46 -25.19 -13.33
N ARG A 353 22.66 -25.00 -12.28
CA ARG A 353 22.13 -26.10 -11.45
C ARG A 353 20.74 -26.55 -11.91
N ILE A 354 20.13 -25.85 -12.88
CA ILE A 354 18.82 -26.21 -13.46
C ILE A 354 18.85 -27.65 -13.99
N GLY A 355 17.77 -28.39 -13.71
CA GLY A 355 17.65 -29.82 -14.05
C GLY A 355 18.09 -30.76 -12.91
N SER A 356 18.64 -30.22 -11.82
CA SER A 356 18.97 -30.96 -10.59
C SER A 356 18.27 -30.37 -9.37
N ILE A 357 18.34 -31.08 -8.22
CA ILE A 357 17.89 -30.54 -6.91
C ILE A 357 18.66 -29.27 -6.54
N GLY A 358 19.88 -29.11 -7.06
CA GLY A 358 20.76 -27.96 -6.87
C GLY A 358 20.15 -26.63 -7.32
N ALA A 359 19.14 -26.65 -8.19
CA ALA A 359 18.43 -25.45 -8.65
C ALA A 359 17.54 -24.80 -7.57
N VAL A 360 17.31 -25.52 -6.48
CA VAL A 360 16.35 -25.16 -5.43
C VAL A 360 17.00 -25.22 -4.04
N ARG A 361 18.03 -26.05 -3.88
CA ARG A 361 18.70 -26.36 -2.61
C ARG A 361 20.22 -26.49 -2.80
N GLY A 362 20.96 -26.51 -1.70
CA GLY A 362 22.42 -26.57 -1.66
C GLY A 362 23.11 -25.24 -2.00
N TYR A 363 22.46 -24.09 -1.77
CA TYR A 363 23.06 -22.80 -2.08
C TYR A 363 24.20 -22.51 -1.09
N GLY A 364 25.33 -22.00 -1.58
CA GLY A 364 26.43 -21.53 -0.75
C GLY A 364 26.34 -20.02 -0.50
N PHE A 365 27.20 -19.55 0.40
CA PHE A 365 27.45 -18.12 0.62
C PHE A 365 28.92 -17.92 1.01
N THR A 366 29.47 -16.74 0.70
CA THR A 366 30.90 -16.45 0.91
C THR A 366 31.20 -15.76 2.24
N HIS A 367 30.26 -14.97 2.77
CA HIS A 367 30.42 -14.18 3.98
C HIS A 367 29.31 -14.47 4.98
N GLY A 368 29.68 -14.88 6.19
CA GLY A 368 28.75 -15.03 7.30
C GLY A 368 28.36 -13.67 7.90
N LEU A 369 27.18 -13.64 8.52
CA LEU A 369 26.69 -12.52 9.32
C LEU A 369 26.57 -12.93 10.78
N ASP A 370 26.66 -11.97 11.69
CA ASP A 370 26.40 -12.18 13.13
C ASP A 370 24.91 -12.23 13.45
N ALA A 371 24.11 -11.42 12.74
CA ALA A 371 22.65 -11.42 12.80
C ALA A 371 22.05 -10.85 11.49
N LEU A 372 20.91 -11.38 11.04
CA LEU A 372 20.18 -10.85 9.89
C LEU A 372 19.76 -9.37 10.07
N ASP A 373 19.48 -8.95 11.30
CA ASP A 373 18.97 -7.63 11.66
C ASP A 373 20.00 -6.78 12.44
N ALA A 374 21.30 -7.02 12.26
CA ALA A 374 22.38 -6.28 12.92
C ALA A 374 22.43 -4.76 12.60
N GLY A 375 21.63 -4.29 11.64
CA GLY A 375 21.59 -2.90 11.22
C GLY A 375 20.70 -1.98 12.08
N PRO A 376 20.74 -0.66 11.83
CA PRO A 376 19.85 0.29 12.52
C PRO A 376 18.39 0.01 12.17
N LYS A 377 17.52 -0.05 13.19
CA LYS A 377 16.08 -0.37 13.05
C LYS A 377 15.32 0.56 12.09
N ASN A 378 15.69 1.83 12.06
CA ASN A 378 15.07 2.85 11.22
C ASN A 378 16.16 3.70 10.56
N SER A 379 15.89 4.13 9.33
CA SER A 379 16.75 5.11 8.66
C SER A 379 16.63 6.46 9.36
N ALA A 380 17.75 7.20 9.46
CA ALA A 380 17.77 8.57 9.98
C ALA A 380 16.77 9.47 9.21
N TYR A 381 16.55 9.18 7.92
CA TYR A 381 15.56 9.87 7.09
C TYR A 381 14.11 9.77 7.61
N LYS A 382 13.73 8.67 8.26
CA LYS A 382 12.40 8.51 8.88
C LYS A 382 12.31 9.20 10.25
N ILE A 383 13.42 9.28 10.98
CA ILE A 383 13.49 9.85 12.33
C ILE A 383 13.45 11.37 12.28
N LEU A 384 14.15 11.98 11.30
CA LEU A 384 14.15 13.43 11.12
C LEU A 384 12.78 13.88 10.59
N GLU A 385 12.12 14.80 11.30
CA GLU A 385 10.79 15.27 10.94
C GLU A 385 10.82 16.32 9.83
N THR A 386 11.73 17.31 9.94
CA THR A 386 11.76 18.44 9.01
C THR A 386 12.70 18.19 7.84
N MET A 387 12.35 18.77 6.67
CA MET A 387 13.22 18.72 5.50
C MET A 387 14.54 19.47 5.71
N VAL A 388 14.54 20.50 6.58
CA VAL A 388 15.75 21.27 6.91
C VAL A 388 16.74 20.35 7.64
N ASP A 389 16.26 19.61 8.64
CA ASP A 389 17.12 18.70 9.41
C ASP A 389 17.65 17.56 8.54
N LYS A 390 16.79 16.98 7.68
CA LYS A 390 17.20 15.95 6.71
C LYS A 390 18.32 16.44 5.80
N MET A 391 18.21 17.68 5.34
CA MET A 391 19.21 18.28 4.46
C MET A 391 20.51 18.55 5.21
N ASN A 392 20.44 19.15 6.38
CA ASN A 392 21.62 19.44 7.19
C ASN A 392 22.36 18.14 7.54
N ALA A 393 21.65 17.08 7.92
CA ALA A 393 22.24 15.77 8.17
C ALA A 393 22.90 15.17 6.91
N GLN A 394 22.27 15.32 5.74
CA GLN A 394 22.86 14.88 4.46
C GLN A 394 24.15 15.64 4.13
N LEU A 395 24.19 16.95 4.36
CA LEU A 395 25.34 17.80 4.09
C LEU A 395 26.46 17.62 5.11
N GLU A 396 26.12 17.43 6.39
CA GLU A 396 27.08 17.08 7.45
C GLU A 396 27.75 15.74 7.13
N LEU A 397 26.99 14.75 6.68
CA LEU A 397 27.55 13.49 6.21
C LEU A 397 28.48 13.72 5.00
N GLY A 398 28.07 14.55 4.04
CA GLY A 398 28.91 14.95 2.91
C GLY A 398 30.22 15.60 3.32
N ALA A 399 30.21 16.47 4.34
CA ALA A 399 31.40 17.12 4.86
C ALA A 399 32.36 16.15 5.57
N ARG A 400 31.85 15.04 6.14
CA ARG A 400 32.67 14.00 6.77
C ARG A 400 33.29 13.04 5.77
N LEU A 401 32.64 12.82 4.62
CA LEU A 401 33.07 11.85 3.62
C LEU A 401 34.02 12.47 2.59
N ARG A 402 35.12 11.78 2.29
CA ARG A 402 36.09 12.22 1.27
C ARG A 402 35.56 12.13 -0.18
N SER A 403 34.53 11.32 -0.40
CA SER A 403 34.05 10.92 -1.73
C SER A 403 32.90 11.76 -2.28
N VAL A 404 32.43 12.78 -1.55
CA VAL A 404 31.20 13.51 -1.89
C VAL A 404 31.47 15.00 -2.14
N VAL A 405 30.84 15.54 -3.18
CA VAL A 405 30.88 16.98 -3.50
C VAL A 405 29.48 17.57 -3.28
N ALA A 406 29.36 18.54 -2.38
CA ALA A 406 28.08 19.13 -1.98
C ALA A 406 27.40 19.98 -3.07
N SER A 407 28.17 20.58 -3.98
CA SER A 407 27.66 21.49 -5.04
C SER A 407 26.66 20.82 -5.99
N LEU A 408 26.83 19.52 -6.27
CA LEU A 408 25.93 18.74 -7.12
C LEU A 408 24.51 18.66 -6.56
N VAL A 409 24.34 18.69 -5.24
CA VAL A 409 23.02 18.62 -4.61
C VAL A 409 22.24 19.91 -4.85
N VAL A 410 22.93 21.06 -4.80
CA VAL A 410 22.30 22.37 -5.02
C VAL A 410 21.82 22.51 -6.46
N GLU A 411 22.69 22.18 -7.41
CA GLU A 411 22.39 22.30 -8.83
C GLU A 411 21.34 21.28 -9.30
N GLY A 412 21.47 20.02 -8.87
CA GLY A 412 20.65 18.92 -9.32
C GLY A 412 19.26 18.85 -8.67
N HIS A 413 19.11 19.33 -7.43
CA HIS A 413 17.85 19.16 -6.68
C HIS A 413 17.12 20.48 -6.40
N PHE A 414 17.80 21.48 -5.82
CA PHE A 414 17.11 22.69 -5.35
C PHE A 414 16.63 23.61 -6.48
N PHE A 415 17.49 23.93 -7.45
CA PHE A 415 17.09 24.81 -8.54
C PHE A 415 15.93 24.27 -9.37
N PRO A 416 15.92 22.99 -9.78
CA PRO A 416 14.79 22.43 -10.51
C PRO A 416 13.48 22.50 -9.72
N ASP A 417 13.51 22.22 -8.42
CA ASP A 417 12.31 22.21 -7.58
C ASP A 417 11.76 23.63 -7.35
N MET A 418 12.61 24.60 -6.97
CA MET A 418 12.18 26.00 -6.80
C MET A 418 11.60 26.59 -8.10
N ARG A 419 12.29 26.38 -9.23
CA ARG A 419 11.81 26.83 -10.54
C ARG A 419 10.51 26.13 -10.92
N GLY A 420 10.42 24.83 -10.68
CA GLY A 420 9.22 24.02 -10.93
C GLY A 420 8.02 24.52 -10.13
N ASN A 421 8.21 24.76 -8.84
CA ASN A 421 7.19 25.28 -7.94
C ASN A 421 6.72 26.69 -8.33
N LEU A 422 7.64 27.56 -8.74
CA LEU A 422 7.31 28.90 -9.23
C LEU A 422 6.46 28.87 -10.52
N ILE A 423 6.86 28.06 -11.50
CA ILE A 423 6.08 27.88 -12.74
C ILE A 423 4.72 27.25 -12.43
N ALA A 424 4.67 26.28 -11.53
CA ALA A 424 3.43 25.64 -11.11
C ALA A 424 2.49 26.64 -10.41
N PHE A 425 3.02 27.52 -9.56
CA PHE A 425 2.25 28.53 -8.85
C PHE A 425 1.57 29.53 -9.81
N THR A 426 2.31 30.05 -10.80
CA THR A 426 1.77 31.03 -11.77
C THR A 426 0.74 30.41 -12.73
N ARG A 427 0.83 29.10 -13.00
CA ARG A 427 -0.07 28.37 -13.91
C ARG A 427 -1.13 27.51 -13.21
N GLN A 428 -1.28 27.67 -11.90
CA GLN A 428 -2.08 26.76 -11.09
C GLN A 428 -3.58 26.80 -11.39
N LYS A 429 -4.27 25.73 -10.98
CA LYS A 429 -5.74 25.65 -11.00
C LYS A 429 -6.27 25.94 -9.61
N VAL A 430 -7.53 26.35 -9.53
CA VAL A 430 -8.20 26.58 -8.24
C VAL A 430 -9.21 25.48 -7.97
N ARG A 431 -9.12 24.82 -6.82
CA ARG A 431 -10.00 23.71 -6.45
C ARG A 431 -11.01 24.14 -5.40
N CYS A 432 -12.26 23.70 -5.53
CA CYS A 432 -13.24 23.85 -4.46
C CYS A 432 -13.00 22.82 -3.35
N GLY A 433 -12.84 23.26 -2.09
CA GLY A 433 -12.66 22.37 -0.93
C GLY A 433 -13.84 21.43 -0.68
N ARG A 434 -15.06 21.86 -1.03
CA ARG A 434 -16.30 21.08 -0.80
C ARG A 434 -16.58 20.03 -1.87
N CYS A 435 -16.61 20.42 -3.16
CA CYS A 435 -16.98 19.51 -4.25
C CYS A 435 -15.77 18.92 -5.00
N GLY A 436 -14.56 19.44 -4.76
CA GLY A 436 -13.33 19.00 -5.40
C GLY A 436 -13.19 19.34 -6.88
N TYR A 437 -14.06 20.19 -7.44
CA TYR A 437 -13.91 20.62 -8.83
C TYR A 437 -12.76 21.60 -8.98
N SER A 438 -11.95 21.40 -10.02
CA SER A 438 -10.82 22.27 -10.36
C SER A 438 -11.20 23.20 -11.51
N TYR A 439 -11.11 24.50 -11.27
CA TYR A 439 -11.27 25.55 -12.27
C TYR A 439 -9.89 25.99 -12.78
N ARG A 440 -9.79 26.23 -14.09
CA ARG A 440 -8.57 26.81 -14.68
C ARG A 440 -8.35 28.27 -14.24
N ARG A 441 -9.42 29.02 -13.97
CA ARG A 441 -9.38 30.41 -13.50
C ARG A 441 -10.30 30.57 -12.31
N LEU A 442 -9.97 31.48 -11.41
CA LEU A 442 -10.83 31.79 -10.26
C LEU A 442 -12.17 32.38 -10.76
N PRO A 443 -13.33 31.80 -10.41
CA PRO A 443 -14.62 32.43 -10.63
C PRO A 443 -14.69 33.80 -9.94
N LEU A 444 -15.16 34.83 -10.65
CA LEU A 444 -15.29 36.19 -10.14
C LEU A 444 -16.17 36.29 -8.88
N ALA A 445 -17.09 35.34 -8.69
CA ALA A 445 -17.92 35.25 -7.49
C ALA A 445 -17.16 34.86 -6.21
N GLY A 446 -15.86 34.52 -6.30
CA GLY A 446 -15.03 34.07 -5.15
C GLY A 446 -15.43 32.72 -4.55
N LYS A 447 -16.57 32.15 -4.98
CA LYS A 447 -17.14 30.89 -4.49
C LYS A 447 -17.32 29.89 -5.62
N CYS A 448 -17.44 28.61 -5.28
CA CYS A 448 -17.66 27.58 -6.27
C CYS A 448 -19.03 27.69 -6.94
N ILE A 449 -19.00 27.96 -8.25
CA ILE A 449 -20.18 28.09 -9.14
C ILE A 449 -20.68 26.76 -9.71
N ARG A 450 -20.18 25.62 -9.23
CA ARG A 450 -20.60 24.30 -9.74
C ARG A 450 -21.97 23.93 -9.18
N ARG A 451 -22.88 23.47 -10.04
CA ARG A 451 -24.16 22.90 -9.60
C ARG A 451 -23.95 21.60 -8.81
N ARG A 452 -24.69 21.39 -7.74
CA ARG A 452 -24.68 20.14 -6.97
C ARG A 452 -25.18 18.99 -7.86
N ARG A 453 -24.44 17.89 -7.93
CA ARG A 453 -24.88 16.68 -8.66
C ARG A 453 -26.04 16.05 -7.86
N GLY A 454 -27.26 16.18 -8.38
CA GLY A 454 -28.48 15.67 -7.74
C GLY A 454 -29.63 16.68 -7.62
N GLY A 455 -29.42 17.95 -7.98
CA GLY A 455 -30.51 18.93 -8.12
C GLY A 455 -31.50 18.50 -9.19
N ARG A 456 -32.80 18.74 -8.96
CA ARG A 456 -33.88 18.52 -9.95
C ARG A 456 -33.46 19.21 -11.26
N LYS A 457 -33.58 18.52 -12.41
CA LYS A 457 -33.41 19.18 -13.71
C LYS A 457 -34.43 20.33 -13.76
N ALA A 458 -33.97 21.58 -13.74
CA ALA A 458 -34.84 22.72 -13.99
C ALA A 458 -35.43 22.56 -15.40
N GLY A 459 -36.76 22.62 -15.50
CA GLY A 459 -37.44 22.73 -16.78
C GLY A 459 -37.01 24.01 -17.51
N LEU A 460 -37.29 24.06 -18.82
CA LEU A 460 -36.83 25.07 -19.77
C LEU A 460 -37.14 26.54 -19.39
N TRP A 461 -37.98 26.77 -18.36
CA TRP A 461 -38.50 28.09 -17.96
C TRP A 461 -38.46 28.36 -16.43
N GLY A 462 -37.62 27.66 -15.66
CA GLY A 462 -37.52 27.87 -14.20
C GLY A 462 -36.33 28.74 -13.81
N ARG A 463 -36.57 29.92 -13.18
CA ARG A 463 -35.51 30.69 -12.51
C ARG A 463 -34.85 29.79 -11.44
N SER A 464 -33.59 29.44 -11.66
CA SER A 464 -32.77 28.68 -10.70
C SER A 464 -32.60 29.52 -9.44
N SER A 465 -33.33 29.19 -8.37
CA SER A 465 -32.99 29.68 -7.03
C SER A 465 -31.49 29.40 -6.77
N GLY A 466 -30.75 30.36 -6.23
CA GLY A 466 -29.29 30.25 -6.02
C GLY A 466 -28.83 29.10 -5.09
N GLN A 467 -29.75 28.26 -4.62
CA GLN A 467 -29.51 27.12 -3.73
C GLN A 467 -28.89 25.89 -4.41
N ASP A 468 -28.87 25.84 -5.75
CA ASP A 468 -28.29 24.70 -6.50
C ASP A 468 -26.77 24.76 -6.67
N LEU A 469 -26.13 25.88 -6.30
CA LEU A 469 -24.69 26.07 -6.41
C LEU A 469 -23.97 25.45 -5.19
N CYS A 470 -22.76 24.94 -5.42
CA CYS A 470 -21.93 24.36 -4.37
C CYS A 470 -21.63 25.38 -3.26
N GLY A 471 -21.27 26.62 -3.66
CA GLY A 471 -20.99 27.73 -2.75
C GLY A 471 -19.76 27.55 -1.86
N GLY A 472 -18.99 26.47 -2.04
CA GLY A 472 -17.81 26.17 -1.23
C GLY A 472 -16.62 27.06 -1.54
N ASN A 473 -15.75 27.23 -0.55
CA ASN A 473 -14.51 27.98 -0.67
C ASN A 473 -13.57 27.38 -1.71
N LEU A 474 -12.85 28.28 -2.37
CA LEU A 474 -11.90 27.98 -3.42
C LEU A 474 -10.49 28.08 -2.84
N ILE A 475 -9.69 27.06 -3.09
CA ILE A 475 -8.37 26.86 -2.51
C ILE A 475 -7.38 26.73 -3.67
N MET A 476 -6.25 27.43 -3.56
CA MET A 476 -5.12 27.30 -4.47
C MET A 476 -4.51 25.91 -4.36
N THR A 477 -4.05 25.33 -5.47
CA THR A 477 -3.40 24.01 -5.44
C THR A 477 -1.97 24.08 -4.96
N VAL A 478 -1.28 25.20 -5.20
CA VAL A 478 0.07 25.49 -4.73
C VAL A 478 0.00 26.74 -3.86
N SER A 479 0.39 26.63 -2.60
CA SER A 479 0.47 27.76 -1.67
C SER A 479 1.80 28.49 -1.80
N GLU A 480 1.83 29.77 -1.42
CA GLU A 480 3.07 30.55 -1.34
C GLU A 480 4.13 29.87 -0.46
N GLY A 481 3.71 29.36 0.71
CA GLY A 481 4.62 28.67 1.64
C GLY A 481 5.32 27.45 1.03
N ALA A 482 4.68 26.77 0.06
CA ALA A 482 5.32 25.66 -0.65
C ALA A 482 6.46 26.14 -1.56
N VAL A 483 6.30 27.31 -2.19
CA VAL A 483 7.31 27.90 -3.08
C VAL A 483 8.48 28.47 -2.26
N ARG A 484 8.20 29.12 -1.14
CA ARG A 484 9.21 29.72 -0.25
C ARG A 484 9.97 28.71 0.62
N LYS A 485 9.49 27.46 0.71
CA LYS A 485 10.03 26.41 1.62
C LYS A 485 11.54 26.20 1.51
N TYR A 486 12.09 26.25 0.30
CA TYR A 486 13.49 25.91 0.02
C TYR A 486 14.43 27.10 -0.05
N VAL A 487 13.91 28.33 -0.08
CA VAL A 487 14.74 29.55 -0.18
C VAL A 487 15.69 29.62 1.01
N LYS A 488 15.16 29.59 2.24
CA LYS A 488 15.99 29.65 3.46
C LYS A 488 17.03 28.53 3.55
N VAL A 489 16.68 27.33 3.07
CA VAL A 489 17.60 26.17 3.09
C VAL A 489 18.71 26.37 2.07
N ALA A 490 18.37 26.71 0.83
CA ALA A 490 19.36 26.92 -0.22
C ALA A 490 20.35 28.04 0.14
N GLN A 491 19.87 29.13 0.76
CA GLN A 491 20.71 30.21 1.28
C GLN A 491 21.73 29.69 2.30
N HIS A 492 21.28 28.97 3.33
CA HIS A 492 22.17 28.38 4.33
C HIS A 492 23.23 27.47 3.72
N VAL A 493 22.89 26.70 2.68
CA VAL A 493 23.85 25.81 2.01
C VAL A 493 24.91 26.59 1.24
N MET A 494 24.55 27.66 0.53
CA MET A 494 25.56 28.47 -0.20
C MET A 494 26.45 29.30 0.73
N ASP A 495 25.94 29.68 1.91
CA ASP A 495 26.73 30.39 2.91
C ASP A 495 27.74 29.46 3.60
N THR A 496 27.37 28.17 3.75
CA THR A 496 28.16 27.17 4.49
C THR A 496 29.16 26.45 3.59
N TYR A 497 28.81 26.23 2.31
CA TYR A 497 29.60 25.45 1.37
C TYR A 497 30.05 26.31 0.20
N ASP A 498 31.33 26.15 -0.20
CA ASP A 498 31.89 26.86 -1.35
C ASP A 498 31.24 26.36 -2.65
N THR A 499 30.31 27.15 -3.17
CA THR A 499 29.61 26.89 -4.45
C THR A 499 30.12 27.85 -5.52
N SER A 500 30.06 27.45 -6.79
CA SER A 500 30.47 28.30 -7.90
C SER A 500 29.73 29.65 -7.90
N GLU A 501 30.44 30.71 -8.29
CA GLU A 501 29.86 32.08 -8.37
C GLU A 501 28.60 32.12 -9.23
N TYR A 502 28.59 31.36 -10.33
CA TYR A 502 27.42 31.20 -11.20
C TYR A 502 26.18 30.67 -10.45
N THR A 503 26.37 29.68 -9.58
CA THR A 503 25.30 29.08 -8.77
C THR A 503 24.75 30.10 -7.78
N GLN A 504 25.62 30.86 -7.13
CA GLN A 504 25.22 31.91 -6.18
C GLN A 504 24.41 33.01 -6.87
N GLN A 505 24.90 33.54 -8.00
CA GLN A 505 24.19 34.58 -8.77
C GLN A 505 22.83 34.09 -9.26
N LYS A 506 22.77 32.88 -9.80
CA LYS A 506 21.53 32.25 -10.29
C LYS A 506 20.50 32.09 -9.17
N TYR A 507 20.96 31.75 -7.96
CA TYR A 507 20.09 31.67 -6.80
C TYR A 507 19.56 33.04 -6.38
N LEU A 508 20.44 34.03 -6.22
CA LEU A 508 20.07 35.38 -5.78
C LEU A 508 18.97 35.94 -6.69
N TRP A 509 19.14 35.80 -8.00
CA TRP A 509 18.15 36.23 -8.98
C TRP A 509 16.79 35.53 -8.81
N LEU A 510 16.80 34.23 -8.50
CA LEU A 510 15.58 33.47 -8.26
C LEU A 510 14.89 33.88 -6.95
N ALA A 511 15.66 34.12 -5.89
CA ALA A 511 15.15 34.58 -4.60
C ALA A 511 14.52 35.96 -4.71
N GLU A 512 15.18 36.92 -5.37
CA GLU A 512 14.63 38.26 -5.65
C GLU A 512 13.36 38.19 -6.49
N THR A 513 13.33 37.33 -7.50
CA THR A 513 12.13 37.12 -8.34
C THR A 513 10.96 36.60 -7.51
N LEU A 514 11.22 35.69 -6.56
CA LEU A 514 10.20 35.16 -5.65
C LEU A 514 9.68 36.24 -4.72
N ASP A 515 10.56 37.03 -4.12
CA ASP A 515 10.16 38.13 -3.26
C ASP A 515 9.35 39.19 -4.00
N GLY A 516 9.77 39.56 -5.22
CA GLY A 516 9.01 40.47 -6.08
C GLY A 516 7.63 39.96 -6.47
N LEU A 517 7.45 38.64 -6.69
CA LEU A 517 6.16 38.06 -7.05
C LEU A 517 5.13 38.15 -5.90
N PHE A 518 5.59 37.99 -4.66
CA PHE A 518 4.74 37.97 -3.47
C PHE A 518 4.72 39.30 -2.70
N ALA A 519 5.54 40.27 -3.10
CA ALA A 519 5.56 41.59 -2.50
C ALA A 519 4.18 42.25 -2.65
N ASN A 520 3.50 42.45 -1.52
CA ASN A 520 2.24 43.17 -1.47
C ASN A 520 2.55 44.63 -1.13
N GLU A 521 2.58 45.50 -2.13
CA GLU A 521 2.89 46.94 -1.95
C GLU A 521 1.95 47.65 -0.96
N ARG A 522 0.78 47.06 -0.65
CA ARG A 522 -0.22 47.61 0.27
C ARG A 522 -0.01 47.29 1.74
N ILE A 523 0.86 46.33 2.08
CA ILE A 523 1.09 45.89 3.47
C ILE A 523 2.60 45.79 3.69
N LYS A 524 3.21 46.87 4.19
CA LYS A 524 4.59 46.84 4.70
C LYS A 524 4.55 46.60 6.21
N VAL A 525 5.02 45.44 6.63
CA VAL A 525 5.30 45.15 8.04
C VAL A 525 6.75 45.53 8.26
N TYR A 526 7.00 46.54 9.09
CA TYR A 526 8.35 46.90 9.49
C TYR A 526 8.77 46.05 10.69
N THR A 527 9.99 45.54 10.65
CA THR A 527 10.64 44.92 11.81
C THR A 527 11.48 45.96 12.55
N LEU A 528 11.78 45.73 13.84
CA LEU A 528 12.61 46.65 14.62
C LEU A 528 14.02 46.79 14.05
N ASP A 529 14.54 45.75 13.41
CA ASP A 529 15.85 45.75 12.74
C ASP A 529 15.87 46.62 11.47
N ASP A 530 14.72 47.00 10.91
CA ASP A 530 14.66 47.92 9.76
C ASP A 530 14.87 49.40 10.16
N PHE A 531 14.87 49.68 11.48
CA PHE A 531 15.02 51.03 12.04
C PHE A 531 16.33 51.24 12.82
N VAL A 532 17.17 50.21 12.89
CA VAL A 532 18.53 50.26 13.45
C VAL A 532 19.51 50.20 12.30
#